data_AF-A0A960YF88-F1
#
_entry.id   AF-A0A960YF88-F1
#
_cell.length_a   1.000
_cell.length_b   1.000
_cell.length_c   1.000
_cell.angle_alpha   90.00
_cell.angle_beta   90.00
_cell.angle_gamma   90.00
#
_symmetry.space_group_name_H-M   'P 1'
#
loop_
_entity.id
_entity.type
_entity.pdbx_description
1 polymer ?
#
loop_
_entity_poly.entity_id
_entity_poly.type
_entity_poly.pdbx_seq_one_letter_code
_entity_poly.pdbx_strand_id
1 'polypeptide(L)'
;MSSRRAVLSVLLGLIALPGAGARAADAPADSSGQTLPVLEQVVATVDDEVVLLGEIVADVQYHALQQGAMPSPAEQRELLQEARDRRIEEKLLVAKAKRDQIQIGDEDLNMALDGHIDQLRKQAGGDAGFARELDREGITERELRRNLREPMREQLLAQRVVERLSLDTQVGDEELRGFYEQNKNNPEIIPLRPKAAQLSHIVVIPQASPERERELRDKLAEIHRRLDAGEDFGDIAKALSQGPAAARGGDLGWWDLKDIALPELALAVANLPPGAVTDDVQSEQGYHVLKMEERDGQRVHFRQIFVPLPISDGERQAARDRAREAWQRLQAGEDWDKVVAEYSDDTPTKDKGGLLPPIPEEQLDDRYLSIVEALEPGEYSGVFLGKHGYQILRLESRDASRAFAFDEVADQLRTQLIARKRNQAIQNYLGQLEQELLVTRVPLPPLEQIAGLSPGG
;
A
#
# COMPACT_ATOMS: atom_id res chain seq x y z
N MET A 1 4.39 18.77 6.53
CA MET A 1 5.78 18.77 7.04
C MET A 1 5.89 18.95 8.57
N SER A 2 4.81 19.29 9.30
CA SER A 2 4.82 19.47 10.76
C SER A 2 4.68 18.15 11.56
N SER A 3 3.99 17.14 11.02
CA SER A 3 3.69 15.90 11.74
C SER A 3 4.90 14.98 11.94
N ARG A 4 5.77 14.82 10.92
CA ARG A 4 6.99 13.98 11.03
C ARG A 4 8.04 14.52 12.02
N ARG A 5 7.98 15.82 12.35
CA ARG A 5 8.95 16.51 13.22
C ARG A 5 8.70 16.30 14.71
N ALA A 6 7.47 15.96 15.11
CA ALA A 6 7.13 15.73 16.52
C ALA A 6 7.28 14.25 16.93
N VAL A 7 7.35 13.35 15.95
CA VAL A 7 7.47 11.89 16.16
C VAL A 7 8.82 11.50 16.74
N LEU A 8 9.89 12.21 16.38
CA LEU A 8 11.25 11.84 16.77
C LEU A 8 11.62 12.29 18.19
N SER A 9 11.13 13.45 18.65
CA SER A 9 11.32 13.92 20.04
C SER A 9 10.65 12.97 21.04
N VAL A 10 9.47 12.42 20.69
CA VAL A 10 8.79 11.41 21.52
C VAL A 10 9.51 10.05 21.45
N LEU A 11 10.07 9.66 20.29
CA LEU A 11 10.87 8.43 20.16
C LEU A 11 12.24 8.50 20.88
N LEU A 12 12.88 9.67 20.93
CA LEU A 12 14.13 9.89 21.67
C LEU A 12 13.85 10.05 23.18
N GLY A 13 12.75 10.70 23.54
CA GLY A 13 12.26 10.82 24.92
C GLY A 13 11.76 9.50 25.53
N LEU A 14 11.22 8.60 24.70
CA LEU A 14 10.79 7.23 25.07
C LEU A 14 11.90 6.40 25.72
N ILE A 15 13.17 6.78 25.54
CA ILE A 15 14.33 5.94 25.89
C ILE A 15 15.34 6.70 26.78
N ALA A 16 15.18 8.01 26.96
CA ALA A 16 16.08 8.85 27.74
C ALA A 16 15.66 9.03 29.21
N LEU A 17 14.98 8.04 29.83
CA LEU A 17 14.90 8.00 31.28
C LEU A 17 16.25 7.50 31.83
N PRO A 18 16.92 8.24 32.73
CA PRO A 18 18.15 7.75 33.34
C PRO A 18 17.82 6.44 34.06
N GLY A 19 18.47 5.36 33.64
CA GLY A 19 18.44 4.08 34.34
C GLY A 19 19.08 4.25 35.72
N ALA A 20 18.30 4.70 36.70
CA ALA A 20 18.64 4.53 38.09
C ALA A 20 18.50 3.02 38.37
N GLY A 21 19.63 2.35 38.54
CA GLY A 21 19.66 0.97 39.03
C GLY A 21 19.04 0.90 40.42
N ALA A 22 17.72 0.81 40.48
CA ALA A 22 16.99 0.51 41.70
C ALA A 22 17.12 -0.99 41.94
N ARG A 23 18.25 -1.40 42.55
CA ARG A 23 18.31 -2.67 43.25
C ARG A 23 17.27 -2.63 44.35
N ALA A 24 16.21 -3.43 44.24
CA ALA A 24 15.39 -3.80 45.37
C ALA A 24 16.21 -4.73 46.26
N ALA A 25 17.05 -4.17 47.12
CA ALA A 25 17.70 -4.90 48.19
C ALA A 25 17.38 -4.19 49.51
N ASP A 26 16.77 -4.94 50.43
CA ASP A 26 16.52 -4.60 51.84
C ASP A 26 17.37 -3.44 52.36
N ALA A 27 16.76 -2.25 52.46
CA ALA A 27 17.33 -1.12 53.17
C ALA A 27 16.24 -0.46 54.02
N PRO A 28 16.55 -0.08 55.27
CA PRO A 28 15.57 0.45 56.21
C PRO A 28 15.03 1.78 55.71
N ALA A 29 13.76 2.04 56.01
CA ALA A 29 13.07 3.29 55.73
C ALA A 29 13.84 4.48 56.33
N ASP A 30 14.68 5.13 55.52
CA ASP A 30 15.27 6.42 55.86
C ASP A 30 14.47 7.52 55.15
N SER A 31 13.75 8.28 55.95
CA SER A 31 12.76 9.28 55.60
C SER A 31 13.42 10.61 55.23
N SER A 32 14.04 10.66 54.05
CA SER A 32 14.36 11.94 53.39
C SER A 32 13.49 12.11 52.14
N GLY A 33 12.39 12.85 52.32
CA GLY A 33 11.36 13.08 51.30
C GLY A 33 11.84 13.94 50.14
N GLN A 34 12.59 13.35 49.21
CA GLN A 34 12.63 13.81 47.83
C GLN A 34 11.48 13.14 47.09
N THR A 35 10.43 13.90 46.78
CA THR A 35 9.39 13.48 45.85
C THR A 35 10.08 13.20 44.51
N LEU A 36 10.18 11.92 44.13
CA LEU A 36 10.69 11.54 42.81
C LEU A 36 9.91 12.32 41.73
N PRO A 37 10.56 12.79 40.64
CA PRO A 37 9.86 13.33 39.49
C PRO A 37 8.74 12.38 39.07
N VAL A 38 7.55 12.90 38.75
CA VAL A 38 6.34 12.08 38.51
C VAL A 38 6.59 10.96 37.46
N LEU A 39 7.40 11.22 36.44
CA LEU A 39 7.73 10.25 35.39
C LEU A 39 8.62 9.07 35.87
N GLU A 40 9.32 9.22 37.00
CA GLU A 40 10.14 8.17 37.63
C GLU A 40 9.33 7.32 38.63
N GLN A 41 8.02 7.57 38.77
CA GLN A 41 7.15 6.79 39.63
C GLN A 41 6.97 5.36 39.09
N VAL A 42 7.15 4.36 39.96
CA VAL A 42 6.87 2.95 39.64
C VAL A 42 5.36 2.72 39.58
N VAL A 43 4.88 2.21 38.45
CA VAL A 43 3.46 1.90 38.21
C VAL A 43 3.18 0.40 38.22
N ALA A 44 4.22 -0.43 38.04
CA ALA A 44 4.16 -1.86 38.27
C ALA A 44 5.56 -2.44 38.51
N THR A 45 5.63 -3.63 39.11
CA THR A 45 6.86 -4.43 39.22
C THR A 45 6.58 -5.88 38.85
N VAL A 46 7.60 -6.56 38.33
CA VAL A 46 7.61 -7.99 38.01
C VAL A 46 8.93 -8.57 38.52
N ASP A 47 8.90 -9.23 39.68
CA ASP A 47 10.11 -9.55 40.47
C ASP A 47 11.01 -8.30 40.64
N ASP A 48 12.22 -8.32 40.05
CA ASP A 48 13.20 -7.22 40.07
C ASP A 48 13.00 -6.19 38.94
N GLU A 49 12.10 -6.46 38.00
CA GLU A 49 11.82 -5.56 36.89
C GLU A 49 10.78 -4.50 37.28
N VAL A 50 10.99 -3.27 36.82
CA VAL A 50 10.11 -2.14 37.12
C VAL A 50 9.48 -1.59 35.85
N VAL A 51 8.22 -1.15 35.95
CA VAL A 51 7.54 -0.35 34.94
C VAL A 51 7.36 1.05 35.50
N LEU A 52 7.90 2.04 34.80
CA LEU A 52 7.85 3.45 35.17
C LEU A 52 6.69 4.17 34.49
N LEU A 53 6.15 5.19 35.15
CA LEU A 53 5.09 6.02 34.60
C LEU A 53 5.51 6.68 33.28
N GLY A 54 6.76 7.14 33.19
CA GLY A 54 7.27 7.77 31.97
C GLY A 54 7.23 6.86 30.75
N GLU A 55 7.47 5.55 30.90
CA GLU A 55 7.42 4.58 29.80
C GLU A 55 6.01 4.47 29.21
N ILE A 56 4.99 4.42 30.08
CA ILE A 56 3.59 4.27 29.64
C ILE A 56 2.99 5.59 29.16
N VAL A 57 3.45 6.73 29.67
CA VAL A 57 3.06 8.06 29.17
C VAL A 57 3.56 8.27 27.75
N ALA A 58 4.78 7.83 27.48
CA ALA A 58 5.41 8.02 26.20
C ALA A 58 4.71 7.19 25.09
N ASP A 59 4.17 6.00 25.41
CA ASP A 59 3.27 5.24 24.53
C ASP A 59 2.03 6.06 24.13
N VAL A 60 1.38 6.74 25.08
CA VAL A 60 0.17 7.55 24.84
C VAL A 60 0.50 8.76 23.98
N GLN A 61 1.64 9.41 24.21
CA GLN A 61 2.11 10.53 23.40
C GLN A 61 2.42 10.10 21.97
N TYR A 62 3.03 8.93 21.80
CA TYR A 62 3.26 8.36 20.49
C TYR A 62 1.95 8.06 19.74
N HIS A 63 0.94 7.52 20.44
CA HIS A 63 -0.40 7.34 19.87
C HIS A 63 -1.01 8.67 19.40
N ALA A 64 -0.94 9.72 20.22
CA ALA A 64 -1.45 11.05 19.88
C ALA A 64 -0.78 11.62 18.61
N LEU A 65 0.51 11.39 18.43
CA LEU A 65 1.25 11.83 17.25
C LEU A 65 0.80 11.14 15.97
N GLN A 66 0.48 9.83 16.05
CA GLN A 66 -0.04 9.08 14.91
C GLN A 66 -1.42 9.59 14.48
N GLN A 67 -2.27 9.94 15.46
CA GLN A 67 -3.61 10.49 15.23
C GLN A 67 -3.60 12.00 14.92
N GLY A 68 -2.49 12.69 15.15
CA GLY A 68 -2.36 14.14 14.98
C GLY A 68 -3.11 14.98 16.03
N ALA A 69 -3.62 14.35 17.09
CA ALA A 69 -4.34 15.00 18.18
C ALA A 69 -4.22 14.17 19.47
N MET A 70 -4.23 14.85 20.62
CA MET A 70 -4.32 14.19 21.92
C MET A 70 -5.70 13.52 22.08
N PRO A 71 -5.76 12.25 22.53
CA PRO A 71 -7.03 11.59 22.86
C PRO A 71 -7.77 12.32 23.98
N SER A 72 -9.07 12.04 24.11
CA SER A 72 -9.87 12.54 25.23
C SER A 72 -9.32 12.03 26.58
N PRO A 73 -9.57 12.72 27.71
CA PRO A 73 -9.10 12.25 29.01
C PRO A 73 -9.57 10.82 29.38
N ALA A 74 -10.76 10.40 28.91
CA ALA A 74 -11.24 9.03 29.12
C ALA A 74 -10.36 8.02 28.34
N GLU A 75 -10.11 8.28 27.06
CA GLU A 75 -9.25 7.45 26.21
C GLU A 75 -7.80 7.46 26.71
N GLN A 76 -7.27 8.59 27.18
CA GLN A 76 -5.93 8.65 27.77
C GLN A 76 -5.79 7.71 28.98
N ARG A 77 -6.81 7.63 29.83
CA ARG A 77 -6.80 6.69 30.98
C ARG A 77 -6.80 5.24 30.53
N GLU A 78 -7.58 4.92 29.50
CA GLU A 78 -7.63 3.57 28.91
C GLU A 78 -6.27 3.20 28.31
N LEU A 79 -5.71 4.08 27.47
CA LEU A 79 -4.39 3.88 26.85
C LEU A 79 -3.25 3.75 27.89
N LEU A 80 -3.29 4.49 29.01
CA LEU A 80 -2.32 4.33 30.09
C LEU A 80 -2.41 2.96 30.77
N GLN A 81 -3.63 2.44 30.96
CA GLN A 81 -3.83 1.10 31.53
C GLN A 81 -3.31 0.04 30.57
N GLU A 82 -3.69 0.12 29.30
CA GLU A 82 -3.20 -0.79 28.27
C GLU A 82 -1.68 -0.74 28.12
N ALA A 83 -1.08 0.46 28.15
CA ALA A 83 0.37 0.63 28.08
C ALA A 83 1.05 -0.02 29.29
N ARG A 84 0.51 0.17 30.50
CA ARG A 84 1.03 -0.51 31.71
C ARG A 84 0.95 -2.03 31.56
N ASP A 85 -0.17 -2.55 31.10
CA ASP A 85 -0.37 -3.99 30.98
C ASP A 85 0.56 -4.59 29.92
N ARG A 86 0.74 -3.92 28.76
CA ARG A 86 1.77 -4.31 27.77
C ARG A 86 3.19 -4.30 28.32
N ARG A 87 3.56 -3.28 29.11
CA ARG A 87 4.89 -3.21 29.74
C ARG A 87 5.07 -4.31 30.78
N ILE A 88 4.04 -4.64 31.56
CA ILE A 88 4.08 -5.80 32.47
C ILE A 88 4.33 -7.09 31.69
N GLU A 89 3.62 -7.32 30.59
CA GLU A 89 3.81 -8.49 29.72
C GLU A 89 5.25 -8.58 29.19
N GLU A 90 5.81 -7.46 28.73
CA GLU A 90 7.22 -7.38 28.31
C GLU A 90 8.17 -7.73 29.48
N LYS A 91 7.97 -7.14 30.66
CA LYS A 91 8.80 -7.40 31.84
C LYS A 91 8.71 -8.85 32.33
N LEU A 92 7.56 -9.52 32.20
CA LEU A 92 7.42 -10.96 32.47
C LEU A 92 8.37 -11.78 31.59
N LEU A 93 8.41 -11.49 30.29
CA LEU A 93 9.30 -12.17 29.36
C LEU A 93 10.78 -11.87 29.67
N VAL A 94 11.12 -10.64 30.05
CA VAL A 94 12.48 -10.25 30.46
C VAL A 94 12.90 -10.97 31.74
N ALA A 95 12.07 -10.95 32.78
CA ALA A 95 12.32 -11.62 34.05
C ALA A 95 12.53 -13.12 33.82
N LYS A 96 11.69 -13.74 32.97
CA LYS A 96 11.86 -15.13 32.55
C LYS A 96 13.18 -15.37 31.83
N ALA A 97 13.54 -14.51 30.87
CA ALA A 97 14.80 -14.62 30.13
C ALA A 97 16.01 -14.56 31.08
N LYS A 98 15.99 -13.65 32.06
CA LYS A 98 17.05 -13.51 33.08
C LYS A 98 17.11 -14.74 33.99
N ARG A 99 15.97 -15.26 34.44
CA ARG A 99 15.88 -16.48 35.25
C ARG A 99 16.41 -17.72 34.53
N ASP A 100 16.12 -17.82 33.22
CA ASP A 100 16.63 -18.87 32.33
C ASP A 100 18.07 -18.60 31.84
N GLN A 101 18.70 -17.54 32.34
CA GLN A 101 20.08 -17.13 32.01
C GLN A 101 20.32 -16.94 30.51
N ILE A 102 19.31 -16.47 29.78
CA ILE A 102 19.43 -16.08 28.38
C ILE A 102 20.34 -14.84 28.31
N GLN A 103 21.37 -14.90 27.49
CA GLN A 103 22.32 -13.80 27.30
C GLN A 103 22.24 -13.24 25.88
N ILE A 104 22.24 -11.92 25.73
CA ILE A 104 22.40 -11.25 24.43
C ILE A 104 23.88 -10.93 24.24
N GLY A 105 24.48 -11.41 23.15
CA GLY A 105 25.87 -11.09 22.83
C GLY A 105 26.04 -9.62 22.49
N ASP A 106 27.20 -9.05 22.79
CA ASP A 106 27.46 -7.63 22.51
C ASP A 106 27.36 -7.29 21.02
N GLU A 107 27.71 -8.23 20.14
CA GLU A 107 27.59 -8.07 18.69
C GLU A 107 26.12 -7.96 18.26
N ASP A 108 25.25 -8.89 18.71
CA ASP A 108 23.81 -8.86 18.45
C ASP A 108 23.18 -7.56 18.94
N LEU A 109 23.56 -7.12 20.16
CA LEU A 109 23.05 -5.89 20.75
C LEU A 109 23.51 -4.65 19.98
N ASN A 110 24.79 -4.59 19.59
CA ASN A 110 25.31 -3.46 18.82
C ASN A 110 24.66 -3.40 17.43
N MET A 111 24.48 -4.54 16.77
CA MET A 111 23.78 -4.60 15.49
C MET A 111 22.32 -4.13 15.58
N ALA A 112 21.61 -4.52 16.65
CA ALA A 112 20.24 -4.05 16.90
C ALA A 112 20.19 -2.53 17.18
N LEU A 113 21.15 -2.02 17.97
CA LEU A 113 21.28 -0.58 18.24
C LEU A 113 21.57 0.22 16.97
N ASP A 114 22.50 -0.26 16.13
CA ASP A 114 22.84 0.37 14.86
C ASP A 114 21.61 0.44 13.94
N GLY A 115 20.89 -0.68 13.79
CA GLY A 115 19.67 -0.73 13.00
C GLY A 115 18.57 0.21 13.51
N HIS A 116 18.39 0.30 14.82
CA HIS A 116 17.41 1.20 15.43
C HIS A 116 17.77 2.67 15.22
N ILE A 117 19.05 3.05 15.40
CA ILE A 117 19.53 4.41 15.18
C ILE A 117 19.42 4.80 13.70
N ASP A 118 19.72 3.89 12.78
CA ASP A 118 19.53 4.12 11.35
C ASP A 118 18.07 4.34 10.98
N GLN A 119 17.14 3.63 11.64
CA GLN A 119 15.71 3.87 11.47
C GLN A 119 15.32 5.27 11.98
N LEU A 120 15.76 5.67 13.18
CA LEU A 120 15.52 7.01 13.72
C LEU A 120 16.07 8.09 12.78
N ARG A 121 17.28 7.89 12.25
CA ARG A 121 17.94 8.78 11.28
C ARG A 121 17.13 8.93 9.99
N LYS A 122 16.60 7.83 9.45
CA LYS A 122 15.72 7.85 8.27
C LYS A 122 14.41 8.61 8.55
N GLN A 123 13.79 8.36 9.70
CA GLN A 123 12.56 9.05 10.10
C GLN A 123 12.77 10.56 10.32
N ALA A 124 13.97 10.95 10.78
CA ALA A 124 14.38 12.35 10.94
C ALA A 124 14.54 13.12 9.62
N GLY A 125 14.59 12.42 8.48
CA GLY A 125 14.95 13.01 7.20
C GLY A 125 16.44 12.99 6.90
N GLY A 126 17.15 11.95 7.36
CA GLY A 126 18.59 11.73 7.13
C GLY A 126 19.47 12.42 8.17
N ASP A 127 20.78 12.43 7.93
CA ASP A 127 21.81 12.88 8.88
C ASP A 127 21.55 14.28 9.44
N ALA A 128 21.21 15.24 8.57
CA ALA A 128 20.95 16.62 8.97
C ALA A 128 19.64 16.75 9.78
N GLY A 129 18.67 15.87 9.57
CA GLY A 129 17.47 15.79 10.39
C GLY A 129 17.80 15.25 11.77
N PHE A 130 18.54 14.15 11.81
CA PHE A 130 18.91 13.46 13.05
C PHE A 130 19.80 14.32 13.96
N ALA A 131 20.81 14.99 13.40
CA ALA A 131 21.69 15.88 14.16
C ALA A 131 20.91 17.02 14.84
N ARG A 132 19.95 17.63 14.13
CA ARG A 132 19.10 18.68 14.71
C ARG A 132 18.24 18.19 15.86
N GLU A 133 17.80 16.94 15.81
CA GLU A 133 17.00 16.36 16.88
C GLU A 133 17.85 16.08 18.12
N LEU A 134 19.04 15.51 17.94
CA LEU A 134 20.02 15.33 19.01
C LEU A 134 20.38 16.66 19.69
N ASP A 135 20.63 17.71 18.90
CA ASP A 135 20.90 19.06 19.40
C ASP A 135 19.72 19.64 20.21
N ARG A 136 18.48 19.34 19.78
CA ARG A 136 17.26 19.81 20.46
C ARG A 136 17.07 19.14 21.81
N GLU A 137 17.31 17.84 21.89
CA GLU A 137 17.26 17.06 23.13
C GLU A 137 18.51 17.28 24.00
N GLY A 138 19.54 17.94 23.47
CA GLY A 138 20.77 18.25 24.21
C GLY A 138 21.65 17.04 24.48
N ILE A 139 21.56 15.98 23.66
CA ILE A 139 22.30 14.73 23.82
C ILE A 139 23.15 14.43 22.59
N THR A 140 24.28 13.76 22.79
CA THR A 140 25.11 13.23 21.70
C THR A 140 24.60 11.86 21.23
N GLU A 141 24.93 11.44 20.01
CA GLU A 141 24.62 10.08 19.53
C GLU A 141 25.20 8.99 20.46
N ARG A 142 26.36 9.25 21.07
CA ARG A 142 26.96 8.34 22.06
C ARG A 142 26.09 8.19 23.31
N GLU A 143 25.50 9.29 23.77
CA GLU A 143 24.60 9.28 24.93
C GLU A 143 23.28 8.62 24.59
N LEU A 144 22.74 8.88 23.40
CA LEU A 144 21.58 8.16 22.89
C LEU A 144 21.84 6.65 22.87
N ARG A 145 22.94 6.20 22.27
CA ARG A 145 23.34 4.77 22.26
C ARG A 145 23.42 4.17 23.66
N ARG A 146 23.96 4.92 24.62
CA ARG A 146 24.05 4.49 26.03
C ARG A 146 22.66 4.35 26.65
N ASN A 147 21.77 5.31 26.41
CA ASN A 147 20.40 5.29 26.93
C ASN A 147 19.56 4.17 26.29
N LEU A 148 19.78 3.88 25.01
CA LEU A 148 19.12 2.80 24.26
C LEU A 148 19.59 1.40 24.64
N ARG A 149 20.78 1.27 25.26
CA ARG A 149 21.45 -0.04 25.40
C ARG A 149 20.66 -1.02 26.26
N GLU A 150 20.17 -0.60 27.42
CA GLU A 150 19.40 -1.48 28.31
C GLU A 150 18.00 -1.80 27.75
N PRO A 151 17.19 -0.82 27.31
CA PRO A 151 15.88 -1.12 26.71
C PRO A 151 15.98 -2.02 25.47
N MET A 152 17.00 -1.81 24.63
CA MET A 152 17.25 -2.69 23.49
C MET A 152 17.63 -4.11 23.94
N ARG A 153 18.41 -4.27 25.00
CA ARG A 153 18.74 -5.59 25.55
C ARG A 153 17.48 -6.29 26.08
N GLU A 154 16.63 -5.58 26.81
CA GLU A 154 15.38 -6.13 27.33
C GLU A 154 14.45 -6.58 26.19
N GLN A 155 14.28 -5.75 25.16
CA GLN A 155 13.51 -6.10 23.97
C GLN A 155 14.04 -7.38 23.30
N LEU A 156 15.37 -7.51 23.16
CA LEU A 156 15.99 -8.71 22.58
C LEU A 156 15.84 -9.95 23.47
N LEU A 157 15.87 -9.79 24.79
CA LEU A 157 15.63 -10.87 25.74
C LEU A 157 14.19 -11.39 25.62
N ALA A 158 13.20 -10.48 25.64
CA ALA A 158 11.80 -10.83 25.45
C ALA A 158 11.57 -11.51 24.09
N GLN A 159 12.19 -10.98 23.03
CA GLN A 159 12.13 -11.57 21.70
C GLN A 159 12.68 -13.00 21.67
N ARG A 160 13.82 -13.28 22.32
CA ARG A 160 14.37 -14.64 22.37
C ARG A 160 13.48 -15.63 23.11
N VAL A 161 12.78 -15.19 24.16
CA VAL A 161 11.79 -16.04 24.86
C VAL A 161 10.65 -16.38 23.90
N VAL A 162 10.08 -15.38 23.22
CA VAL A 162 9.00 -15.58 22.25
C VAL A 162 9.43 -16.47 21.07
N GLU A 163 10.65 -16.30 20.56
CA GLU A 163 11.20 -17.13 19.48
C GLU A 163 11.29 -18.60 19.87
N ARG A 164 11.77 -18.90 21.08
CA ARG A 164 11.81 -20.28 21.60
C ARG A 164 10.42 -20.90 21.72
N LEU A 165 9.42 -20.12 22.14
CA LEU A 165 8.01 -20.58 22.19
C LEU A 165 7.44 -20.85 20.79
N SER A 166 7.91 -20.11 19.79
CA SER A 166 7.37 -20.18 18.42
C SER A 166 7.89 -21.38 17.63
N LEU A 167 9.01 -22.00 18.03
CA LEU A 167 9.58 -23.17 17.35
C LEU A 167 8.63 -24.39 17.33
N ASP A 168 7.69 -24.47 18.26
CA ASP A 168 6.71 -25.57 18.38
C ASP A 168 5.38 -25.30 17.63
N THR A 169 5.27 -24.19 16.88
CA THR A 169 4.00 -23.75 16.26
C THR A 169 3.78 -24.25 14.82
N GLN A 170 4.29 -25.45 14.49
CA GLN A 170 4.05 -26.04 13.19
C GLN A 170 2.56 -26.41 13.03
N VAL A 171 2.06 -26.25 11.80
CA VAL A 171 0.70 -26.60 11.40
C VAL A 171 0.78 -27.72 10.38
N GLY A 172 0.25 -28.88 10.73
CA GLY A 172 0.15 -30.04 9.83
C GLY A 172 -1.03 -29.91 8.86
N ASP A 173 -1.00 -30.66 7.77
CA ASP A 173 -2.04 -30.59 6.73
C ASP A 173 -3.42 -31.02 7.22
N GLU A 174 -3.48 -32.02 8.11
CA GLU A 174 -4.73 -32.48 8.72
C GLU A 174 -5.36 -31.39 9.59
N GLU A 175 -4.56 -30.72 10.41
CA GLU A 175 -5.00 -29.59 11.22
C GLU A 175 -5.50 -28.45 10.34
N LEU A 176 -4.77 -28.13 9.27
CA LEU A 176 -5.15 -27.09 8.33
C LEU A 176 -6.47 -27.41 7.62
N ARG A 177 -6.67 -28.67 7.21
CA ARG A 177 -7.96 -29.14 6.64
C ARG A 177 -9.09 -29.05 7.65
N GLY A 178 -8.84 -29.46 8.91
CA GLY A 178 -9.82 -29.32 9.99
C GLY A 178 -10.21 -27.84 10.22
N PHE A 179 -9.22 -26.95 10.21
CA PHE A 179 -9.45 -25.51 10.33
C PHE A 179 -10.26 -24.97 9.15
N TYR A 180 -9.96 -25.37 7.92
CA TYR A 180 -10.76 -25.00 6.75
C TYR A 180 -12.21 -25.49 6.89
N GLU A 181 -12.44 -26.76 7.20
CA GLU A 181 -13.78 -27.33 7.29
C GLU A 181 -14.65 -26.66 8.36
N GLN A 182 -14.04 -26.25 9.47
CA GLN A 182 -14.72 -25.52 10.54
C GLN A 182 -15.06 -24.07 10.14
N ASN A 183 -14.28 -23.47 9.25
CA ASN A 183 -14.37 -22.03 8.93
C ASN A 183 -14.84 -21.73 7.50
N LYS A 184 -15.10 -22.74 6.65
CA LYS A 184 -15.47 -22.56 5.23
C LYS A 184 -16.74 -21.73 4.99
N ASN A 185 -17.57 -21.56 6.02
CA ASN A 185 -18.79 -20.75 5.99
C ASN A 185 -18.62 -19.40 6.72
N ASN A 186 -17.42 -19.08 7.20
CA ASN A 186 -17.12 -17.82 7.85
C ASN A 186 -16.39 -16.88 6.86
N PRO A 187 -17.09 -15.89 6.28
CA PRO A 187 -16.51 -14.98 5.29
C PRO A 187 -15.40 -14.07 5.84
N GLU A 188 -15.27 -13.92 7.16
CA GLU A 188 -14.16 -13.18 7.77
C GLU A 188 -12.84 -13.96 7.74
N ILE A 189 -12.90 -15.29 7.67
CA ILE A 189 -11.73 -16.18 7.68
C ILE A 189 -11.44 -16.69 6.27
N ILE A 190 -12.48 -17.16 5.58
CA ILE A 190 -12.40 -17.60 4.19
C ILE A 190 -13.33 -16.69 3.38
N PRO A 191 -12.79 -15.63 2.74
CA PRO A 191 -13.58 -14.73 1.93
C PRO A 191 -14.38 -15.47 0.87
N LEU A 192 -15.50 -14.87 0.44
CA LEU A 192 -16.21 -15.38 -0.71
C LEU A 192 -15.49 -14.94 -1.98
N ARG A 193 -15.34 -15.87 -2.91
CA ARG A 193 -15.00 -15.54 -4.29
C ARG A 193 -16.14 -14.69 -4.86
N PRO A 194 -15.85 -13.49 -5.39
CA PRO A 194 -16.87 -12.66 -6.01
C PRO A 194 -17.44 -13.38 -7.24
N LYS A 195 -18.64 -12.98 -7.65
CA LYS A 195 -19.20 -13.44 -8.93
C LYS A 195 -18.25 -12.99 -10.04
N ALA A 196 -17.97 -13.88 -10.99
CA ALA A 196 -17.10 -13.58 -12.11
C ALA A 196 -17.73 -14.10 -13.40
N ALA A 197 -17.59 -13.31 -14.46
CA ALA A 197 -18.02 -13.67 -15.79
C ALA A 197 -16.80 -14.05 -16.63
N GLN A 198 -16.87 -15.21 -17.28
CA GLN A 198 -15.96 -15.60 -18.34
C GLN A 198 -16.59 -15.14 -19.65
N LEU A 199 -15.93 -14.22 -20.34
CA LEU A 199 -16.45 -13.57 -21.54
C LEU A 199 -15.55 -13.85 -22.74
N SER A 200 -16.15 -13.92 -23.91
CA SER A 200 -15.45 -13.76 -25.18
C SER A 200 -16.03 -12.58 -25.95
N HIS A 201 -15.25 -11.95 -26.82
CA HIS A 201 -15.71 -10.81 -27.59
C HIS A 201 -15.27 -10.77 -29.04
N ILE A 202 -16.06 -10.08 -29.85
CA ILE A 202 -15.69 -9.61 -31.18
C ILE A 202 -15.62 -8.08 -31.09
N VAL A 203 -14.50 -7.49 -31.47
CA VAL A 203 -14.31 -6.04 -31.48
C VAL A 203 -14.08 -5.58 -32.92
N VAL A 204 -14.89 -4.66 -33.41
CA VAL A 204 -14.72 -4.01 -34.72
C VAL A 204 -14.36 -2.55 -34.49
N ILE A 205 -13.13 -2.19 -34.83
CA ILE A 205 -12.57 -0.86 -34.62
C ILE A 205 -12.76 -0.04 -35.91
N PRO A 206 -13.33 1.17 -35.85
CA PRO A 206 -13.36 2.07 -37.00
C PRO A 206 -11.95 2.37 -37.52
N GLN A 207 -11.71 2.08 -38.80
CA GLN A 207 -10.44 2.35 -39.47
C GLN A 207 -10.57 3.57 -40.38
N ALA A 208 -9.50 4.36 -40.48
CA ALA A 208 -9.43 5.46 -41.44
C ALA A 208 -9.35 4.90 -42.87
N SER A 209 -9.95 5.60 -43.83
CA SER A 209 -9.80 5.25 -45.25
C SER A 209 -8.35 5.45 -45.71
N PRO A 210 -7.88 4.75 -46.76
CA PRO A 210 -6.53 4.92 -47.28
C PRO A 210 -6.19 6.37 -47.64
N GLU A 211 -7.18 7.14 -48.10
CA GLU A 211 -7.05 8.58 -48.39
C GLU A 211 -6.82 9.37 -47.11
N ARG A 212 -7.61 9.14 -46.05
CA ARG A 212 -7.46 9.83 -44.78
C ARG A 212 -6.20 9.41 -44.03
N GLU A 213 -5.81 8.15 -44.11
CA GLU A 213 -4.51 7.71 -43.63
C GLU A 213 -3.37 8.40 -44.37
N ARG A 214 -3.51 8.64 -45.68
CA ARG A 214 -2.53 9.41 -46.45
C ARG A 214 -2.48 10.84 -45.97
N GLU A 215 -3.62 11.50 -45.79
CA GLU A 215 -3.68 12.86 -45.22
C GLU A 215 -3.05 12.93 -43.83
N LEU A 216 -3.31 11.93 -42.98
CA LEU A 216 -2.69 11.81 -41.67
C LEU A 216 -1.16 11.69 -41.78
N ARG A 217 -0.67 10.79 -42.64
CA ARG A 217 0.78 10.61 -42.89
C ARG A 217 1.42 11.87 -43.47
N ASP A 218 0.77 12.54 -44.41
CA ASP A 218 1.27 13.77 -45.02
C ASP A 218 1.37 14.88 -43.95
N LYS A 219 0.41 14.94 -43.03
CA LYS A 219 0.42 15.90 -41.93
C LYS A 219 1.51 15.62 -40.88
N LEU A 220 1.72 14.35 -40.52
CA LEU A 220 2.83 13.95 -39.66
C LEU A 220 4.18 14.23 -40.33
N ALA A 221 4.32 13.93 -41.63
CA ALA A 221 5.51 14.26 -42.41
C ALA A 221 5.76 15.77 -42.48
N GLU A 222 4.70 16.59 -42.57
CA GLU A 222 4.84 18.04 -42.51
C GLU A 222 5.35 18.52 -41.14
N ILE A 223 4.84 17.95 -40.03
CA ILE A 223 5.30 18.26 -38.67
C ILE A 223 6.79 17.96 -38.55
N HIS A 224 7.22 16.74 -38.90
CA HIS A 224 8.64 16.35 -38.81
C HIS A 224 9.53 17.19 -39.71
N ARG A 225 9.12 17.49 -40.95
CA ARG A 225 9.88 18.37 -41.84
C ARG A 225 10.08 19.77 -41.24
N ARG A 226 9.09 20.33 -40.55
CA ARG A 226 9.19 21.65 -39.89
C ARG A 226 10.08 21.60 -38.64
N LEU A 227 9.99 20.50 -37.88
CA LEU A 227 10.89 20.24 -36.74
C LEU A 227 12.35 20.12 -37.21
N ASP A 228 12.61 19.36 -38.27
CA ASP A 228 13.94 19.17 -38.87
C ASP A 228 14.52 20.47 -39.43
N ALA A 229 13.65 21.37 -39.92
CA ALA A 229 14.03 22.71 -40.36
C ALA A 229 14.34 23.68 -39.20
N GLY A 230 14.16 23.25 -37.95
CA GLY A 230 14.45 24.04 -36.75
C GLY A 230 13.37 25.07 -36.39
N GLU A 231 12.14 24.91 -36.90
CA GLU A 231 11.03 25.78 -36.54
C GLU A 231 10.58 25.56 -35.08
N ASP A 232 10.11 26.63 -34.41
CA ASP A 232 9.65 26.53 -33.02
C ASP A 232 8.46 25.56 -32.89
N PHE A 233 8.58 24.64 -31.93
CA PHE A 233 7.54 23.63 -31.66
C PHE A 233 6.18 24.27 -31.37
N GLY A 234 6.17 25.38 -30.65
CA GLY A 234 4.94 26.10 -30.33
C GLY A 234 4.24 26.67 -31.55
N ASP A 235 4.99 27.13 -32.54
CA ASP A 235 4.41 27.66 -33.78
C ASP A 235 3.92 26.53 -34.71
N ILE A 236 4.63 25.40 -34.76
CA ILE A 236 4.14 24.19 -35.42
C ILE A 236 2.85 23.71 -34.74
N ALA A 237 2.81 23.68 -33.41
CA ALA A 237 1.63 23.26 -32.65
C ALA A 237 0.42 24.17 -32.89
N LYS A 238 0.61 25.50 -32.91
CA LYS A 238 -0.48 26.43 -33.27
C LYS A 238 -1.02 26.18 -34.67
N ALA A 239 -0.16 25.82 -35.62
CA ALA A 239 -0.52 25.65 -37.02
C ALA A 239 -1.17 24.29 -37.31
N LEU A 240 -0.66 23.20 -36.72
CA LEU A 240 -0.97 21.83 -37.15
C LEU A 240 -1.65 20.98 -36.06
N SER A 241 -1.49 21.31 -34.78
CA SER A 241 -2.11 20.53 -33.70
C SER A 241 -3.63 20.73 -33.70
N GLN A 242 -4.35 19.65 -33.47
CA GLN A 242 -5.80 19.64 -33.27
C GLN A 242 -6.19 19.30 -31.82
N GLY A 243 -5.22 19.35 -30.90
CA GLY A 243 -5.45 19.19 -29.47
C GLY A 243 -5.89 20.48 -28.77
N PRO A 244 -6.44 20.39 -27.54
CA PRO A 244 -6.95 21.55 -26.79
C PRO A 244 -5.87 22.58 -26.41
N ALA A 245 -4.59 22.19 -26.45
CA ALA A 245 -3.45 23.06 -26.19
C ALA A 245 -2.89 23.76 -27.45
N ALA A 246 -3.42 23.48 -28.64
CA ALA A 246 -2.90 24.00 -29.92
C ALA A 246 -2.72 25.53 -29.90
N ALA A 247 -3.75 26.27 -29.45
CA ALA A 247 -3.70 27.74 -29.37
C ALA A 247 -2.61 28.30 -28.43
N ARG A 248 -2.15 27.50 -27.46
CA ARG A 248 -1.04 27.83 -26.54
C ARG A 248 0.29 27.23 -27.00
N GLY A 249 0.42 26.90 -28.28
CA GLY A 249 1.62 26.26 -28.82
C GLY A 249 1.86 24.86 -28.26
N GLY A 250 0.79 24.13 -28.00
CA GLY A 250 0.84 22.77 -27.49
C GLY A 250 1.17 22.67 -26.00
N ASP A 251 1.32 23.77 -25.27
CA ASP A 251 1.70 23.77 -23.86
C ASP A 251 0.60 23.18 -22.96
N LEU A 252 0.94 22.06 -22.31
CA LEU A 252 0.10 21.34 -21.36
C LEU A 252 0.38 21.71 -19.90
N GLY A 253 1.43 22.51 -19.64
CA GLY A 253 1.86 22.88 -18.29
C GLY A 253 2.49 21.73 -17.52
N TRP A 254 2.53 21.89 -16.19
CA TRP A 254 3.12 20.91 -15.28
C TRP A 254 2.16 19.79 -14.92
N TRP A 255 2.58 18.55 -15.14
CA TRP A 255 1.85 17.33 -14.79
C TRP A 255 2.73 16.44 -13.92
N ASP A 256 2.12 15.72 -12.97
CA ASP A 256 2.77 14.56 -12.38
C ASP A 256 2.67 13.39 -13.36
N LEU A 257 3.76 12.62 -13.55
CA LEU A 257 3.79 11.50 -14.51
C LEU A 257 2.65 10.49 -14.31
N LYS A 258 2.24 10.28 -13.06
CA LYS A 258 1.14 9.37 -12.68
C LYS A 258 -0.26 9.86 -13.12
N ASP A 259 -0.41 11.16 -13.39
CA ASP A 259 -1.69 11.78 -13.75
C ASP A 259 -1.91 11.81 -15.27
N ILE A 260 -0.92 11.39 -16.06
CA ILE A 260 -1.05 11.22 -17.52
C ILE A 260 -1.88 9.96 -17.79
N ALA A 261 -3.13 10.15 -18.21
CA ALA A 261 -4.12 9.07 -18.34
C ALA A 261 -3.84 8.06 -19.46
N LEU A 262 -3.09 8.44 -20.50
CA LEU A 262 -2.73 7.58 -21.63
C LEU A 262 -1.38 6.90 -21.35
N PRO A 263 -1.34 5.55 -21.17
CA PRO A 263 -0.12 4.82 -20.81
C PRO A 263 1.05 5.06 -21.78
N GLU A 264 0.76 5.10 -23.08
CA GLU A 264 1.72 5.35 -24.16
C GLU A 264 2.36 6.75 -24.05
N LEU A 265 1.58 7.78 -23.68
CA LEU A 265 2.11 9.11 -23.42
C LEU A 265 2.91 9.14 -22.13
N ALA A 266 2.40 8.52 -21.06
CA ALA A 266 3.11 8.46 -19.79
C ALA A 266 4.49 7.83 -19.96
N LEU A 267 4.58 6.72 -20.72
CA LEU A 267 5.85 6.06 -21.05
C LEU A 267 6.77 6.92 -21.91
N ALA A 268 6.22 7.58 -22.94
CA ALA A 268 7.01 8.46 -23.80
C ALA A 268 7.59 9.65 -23.02
N VAL A 269 6.75 10.34 -22.24
CA VAL A 269 7.15 11.49 -21.41
C VAL A 269 8.12 11.07 -20.31
N ALA A 270 7.94 9.89 -19.72
CA ALA A 270 8.83 9.35 -18.69
C ALA A 270 10.28 9.18 -19.18
N ASN A 271 10.46 8.86 -20.47
CA ASN A 271 11.77 8.63 -21.08
C ASN A 271 12.32 9.84 -21.87
N LEU A 272 11.56 10.93 -21.99
CA LEU A 272 11.92 12.09 -22.80
C LEU A 272 12.84 13.07 -22.03
N PRO A 273 14.10 13.31 -22.47
CA PRO A 273 14.99 14.28 -21.84
C PRO A 273 14.52 15.73 -22.04
N PRO A 274 14.84 16.68 -21.14
CA PRO A 274 14.58 18.11 -21.36
C PRO A 274 15.11 18.62 -22.70
N GLY A 275 14.27 19.33 -23.44
CA GLY A 275 14.54 19.85 -24.77
C GLY A 275 14.36 18.86 -25.92
N ALA A 276 14.23 17.56 -25.64
CA ALA A 276 14.03 16.54 -26.66
C ALA A 276 12.58 16.48 -27.17
N VAL A 277 12.43 16.01 -28.40
CA VAL A 277 11.15 15.76 -29.07
C VAL A 277 11.04 14.26 -29.35
N THR A 278 9.84 13.69 -29.18
CA THR A 278 9.58 12.29 -29.52
C THR A 278 9.37 12.11 -31.02
N ASP A 279 9.51 10.88 -31.50
CA ASP A 279 8.83 10.44 -32.71
C ASP A 279 7.30 10.39 -32.49
N ASP A 280 6.57 9.84 -33.45
CA ASP A 280 5.12 9.69 -33.39
C ASP A 280 4.71 8.66 -32.32
N VAL A 281 4.08 9.13 -31.24
CA VAL A 281 3.47 8.26 -30.22
C VAL A 281 2.02 7.98 -30.61
N GLN A 282 1.70 6.72 -30.93
CA GLN A 282 0.36 6.31 -31.33
C GLN A 282 -0.51 5.97 -30.10
N SER A 283 -1.70 6.55 -30.03
CA SER A 283 -2.77 6.17 -29.10
C SER A 283 -4.05 5.78 -29.86
N GLU A 284 -5.06 5.34 -29.12
CA GLU A 284 -6.42 5.13 -29.65
C GLU A 284 -7.08 6.41 -30.17
N GLN A 285 -6.62 7.57 -29.73
CA GLN A 285 -7.19 8.87 -30.11
C GLN A 285 -6.51 9.46 -31.35
N GLY A 286 -5.27 9.08 -31.64
CA GLY A 286 -4.46 9.71 -32.67
C GLY A 286 -2.97 9.56 -32.43
N TYR A 287 -2.20 10.39 -33.13
CA TYR A 287 -0.76 10.50 -33.00
C TYR A 287 -0.38 11.73 -32.19
N HIS A 288 0.63 11.56 -31.35
CA HIS A 288 1.12 12.57 -30.45
C HIS A 288 2.63 12.76 -30.68
N VAL A 289 3.03 13.98 -30.99
CA VAL A 289 4.44 14.40 -30.97
C VAL A 289 4.63 15.26 -29.73
N LEU A 290 5.59 14.89 -28.88
CA LEU A 290 5.76 15.48 -27.56
C LEU A 290 7.13 16.16 -27.49
N LYS A 291 7.20 17.31 -26.82
CA LYS A 291 8.46 17.99 -26.50
C LYS A 291 8.56 18.23 -25.01
N MET A 292 9.66 17.83 -24.40
CA MET A 292 9.92 18.13 -22.99
C MET A 292 10.46 19.55 -22.86
N GLU A 293 9.81 20.38 -22.06
CA GLU A 293 10.32 21.71 -21.70
C GLU A 293 11.19 21.58 -20.45
N GLU A 294 10.62 21.08 -19.35
CA GLU A 294 11.29 21.00 -18.05
C GLU A 294 10.89 19.74 -17.28
N ARG A 295 11.78 19.28 -16.38
CA ARG A 295 11.54 18.15 -15.50
C ARG A 295 12.05 18.44 -14.09
N ASP A 296 11.20 18.16 -13.10
CA ASP A 296 11.51 18.17 -11.68
C ASP A 296 11.05 16.86 -11.03
N GLY A 297 11.96 15.88 -10.95
CA GLY A 297 11.64 14.54 -10.47
C GLY A 297 10.55 13.86 -11.31
N GLN A 298 9.38 13.63 -10.70
CA GLN A 298 8.21 13.04 -11.35
C GLN A 298 7.24 14.08 -11.93
N ARG A 299 7.51 15.38 -11.74
CA ARG A 299 6.76 16.46 -12.37
C ARG A 299 7.44 16.84 -13.68
N VAL A 300 6.64 16.94 -14.72
CA VAL A 300 7.10 17.18 -16.09
C VAL A 300 6.28 18.31 -16.70
N HIS A 301 6.96 19.20 -17.40
CA HIS A 301 6.35 20.25 -18.22
C HIS A 301 6.68 19.94 -19.67
N PHE A 302 5.65 19.68 -20.48
CA PHE A 302 5.83 19.26 -21.86
C PHE A 302 4.77 19.89 -22.76
N ARG A 303 5.09 19.93 -24.06
CA ARG A 303 4.20 20.36 -25.13
C ARG A 303 3.77 19.18 -25.98
N GLN A 304 2.63 19.33 -26.65
CA GLN A 304 2.04 18.33 -27.52
C GLN A 304 1.54 18.92 -28.84
N ILE A 305 1.92 18.26 -29.93
CA ILE A 305 1.20 18.32 -31.21
C ILE A 305 0.35 17.05 -31.28
N PHE A 306 -0.97 17.21 -31.29
CA PHE A 306 -1.91 16.10 -31.39
C PHE A 306 -2.56 16.09 -32.76
N VAL A 307 -2.51 14.94 -33.43
CA VAL A 307 -3.18 14.69 -34.70
C VAL A 307 -4.17 13.54 -34.50
N PRO A 308 -5.48 13.81 -34.40
CA PRO A 308 -6.47 12.78 -34.15
C PRO A 308 -6.52 11.78 -35.30
N LEU A 309 -6.90 10.54 -35.01
CA LEU A 309 -7.26 9.61 -36.08
C LEU A 309 -8.41 10.22 -36.89
N PRO A 310 -8.30 10.29 -38.23
CA PRO A 310 -9.28 10.95 -39.07
C PRO A 310 -10.49 10.02 -39.29
N ILE A 311 -11.16 9.61 -38.23
CA ILE A 311 -12.35 8.76 -38.29
C ILE A 311 -13.59 9.65 -38.48
N SER A 312 -14.20 9.55 -39.64
CA SER A 312 -15.48 10.16 -40.03
C SER A 312 -16.68 9.34 -39.55
N ASP A 313 -17.87 9.95 -39.60
CA ASP A 313 -19.13 9.24 -39.37
C ASP A 313 -19.35 8.10 -40.36
N GLY A 314 -18.85 8.24 -41.59
CA GLY A 314 -18.89 7.19 -42.60
C GLY A 314 -18.09 5.95 -42.18
N GLU A 315 -16.88 6.12 -41.65
CA GLU A 315 -16.06 5.00 -41.17
C GLU A 315 -16.61 4.38 -39.89
N ARG A 316 -17.16 5.19 -38.98
CA ARG A 316 -17.92 4.69 -37.82
C ARG A 316 -19.11 3.85 -38.28
N GLN A 317 -19.86 4.33 -39.27
CA GLN A 317 -21.01 3.62 -39.81
C GLN A 317 -20.58 2.33 -40.52
N ALA A 318 -19.49 2.35 -41.29
CA ALA A 318 -18.94 1.15 -41.92
C ALA A 318 -18.50 0.09 -40.89
N ALA A 319 -17.82 0.51 -39.81
CA ALA A 319 -17.45 -0.39 -38.72
C ALA A 319 -18.67 -0.96 -38.00
N ARG A 320 -19.71 -0.14 -37.78
CA ARG A 320 -20.98 -0.58 -37.22
C ARG A 320 -21.67 -1.61 -38.11
N ASP A 321 -21.67 -1.39 -39.42
CA ASP A 321 -22.29 -2.28 -40.38
C ASP A 321 -21.51 -3.60 -40.49
N ARG A 322 -20.16 -3.56 -40.45
CA ARG A 322 -19.31 -4.75 -40.34
C ARG A 322 -19.58 -5.54 -39.04
N ALA A 323 -19.72 -4.87 -37.90
CA ALA A 323 -20.11 -5.53 -36.66
C ALA A 323 -21.52 -6.12 -36.73
N ARG A 324 -22.47 -5.45 -37.40
CA ARG A 324 -23.82 -5.97 -37.62
C ARG A 324 -23.81 -7.19 -38.53
N GLU A 325 -22.97 -7.21 -39.55
CA GLU A 325 -22.79 -8.37 -40.43
C GLU A 325 -22.25 -9.56 -39.64
N ALA A 326 -21.22 -9.37 -38.81
CA ALA A 326 -20.71 -10.39 -37.90
C ALA A 326 -21.84 -10.96 -37.01
N TRP A 327 -22.64 -10.07 -36.41
CA TRP A 327 -23.78 -10.46 -35.58
C TRP A 327 -24.85 -11.23 -36.38
N GLN A 328 -25.14 -10.82 -37.62
CA GLN A 328 -26.09 -11.53 -38.49
C GLN A 328 -25.60 -12.94 -38.87
N ARG A 329 -24.30 -13.12 -39.11
CA ARG A 329 -23.70 -14.44 -39.36
C ARG A 329 -23.82 -15.36 -38.15
N LEU A 330 -23.58 -14.82 -36.95
CA LEU A 330 -23.82 -15.56 -35.70
C LEU A 330 -25.29 -15.97 -35.55
N GLN A 331 -26.24 -15.06 -35.85
CA GLN A 331 -27.67 -15.35 -35.80
C GLN A 331 -28.11 -16.39 -36.85
N ALA A 332 -27.40 -16.49 -37.98
CA ALA A 332 -27.58 -17.54 -38.97
C ALA A 332 -26.98 -18.90 -38.56
N GLY A 333 -26.36 -18.99 -37.38
CA GLY A 333 -25.79 -20.22 -36.82
C GLY A 333 -24.33 -20.48 -37.23
N GLU A 334 -23.61 -19.45 -37.70
CA GLU A 334 -22.19 -19.59 -37.97
C GLU A 334 -21.38 -19.74 -36.68
N ASP A 335 -20.29 -20.51 -36.78
CA ASP A 335 -19.39 -20.79 -35.67
C ASP A 335 -18.69 -19.52 -35.14
N TRP A 336 -18.68 -19.36 -33.82
CA TRP A 336 -18.16 -18.17 -33.15
C TRP A 336 -16.68 -17.92 -33.47
N ASP A 337 -15.84 -18.95 -33.40
CA ASP A 337 -14.40 -18.81 -33.59
C ASP A 337 -14.08 -18.37 -35.02
N LYS A 338 -14.84 -18.85 -36.01
CA LYS A 338 -14.75 -18.35 -37.39
C LYS A 338 -15.10 -16.87 -37.50
N VAL A 339 -16.20 -16.44 -36.89
CA VAL A 339 -16.61 -15.03 -36.95
C VAL A 339 -15.60 -14.14 -36.22
N VAL A 340 -15.06 -14.57 -35.07
CA VAL A 340 -13.97 -13.87 -34.38
C VAL A 340 -12.74 -13.74 -35.29
N ALA A 341 -12.30 -14.82 -35.91
CA ALA A 341 -11.14 -14.84 -36.79
C ALA A 341 -11.30 -13.91 -38.01
N GLU A 342 -12.52 -13.69 -38.49
CA GLU A 342 -12.79 -12.85 -39.65
C GLU A 342 -13.07 -11.38 -39.29
N TYR A 343 -13.85 -11.14 -38.24
CA TYR A 343 -14.38 -9.80 -37.92
C TYR A 343 -13.68 -9.10 -36.76
N SER A 344 -13.08 -9.83 -35.81
CA SER A 344 -12.44 -9.20 -34.67
C SER A 344 -11.12 -8.54 -35.05
N ASP A 345 -10.93 -7.30 -34.61
CA ASP A 345 -9.71 -6.51 -34.73
C ASP A 345 -8.87 -6.58 -33.42
N ASP A 346 -9.39 -7.23 -32.37
CA ASP A 346 -8.67 -7.43 -31.10
C ASP A 346 -7.65 -8.57 -31.19
N THR A 347 -6.49 -8.26 -31.76
CA THR A 347 -5.40 -9.22 -32.01
C THR A 347 -4.99 -10.05 -30.78
N PRO A 348 -4.87 -9.48 -29.56
CA PRO A 348 -4.53 -10.24 -28.34
C PRO A 348 -5.45 -11.43 -28.00
N THR A 349 -6.75 -11.35 -28.33
CA THR A 349 -7.72 -12.39 -27.99
C THR A 349 -8.25 -13.15 -29.20
N LYS A 350 -8.10 -12.60 -30.41
CA LYS A 350 -8.60 -13.15 -31.67
C LYS A 350 -8.22 -14.62 -31.88
N ASP A 351 -6.96 -14.97 -31.68
CA ASP A 351 -6.46 -16.35 -31.84
C ASP A 351 -6.94 -17.31 -30.73
N LYS A 352 -7.62 -16.78 -29.71
CA LYS A 352 -8.21 -17.51 -28.58
C LYS A 352 -9.74 -17.44 -28.60
N GLY A 353 -10.34 -17.23 -29.78
CA GLY A 353 -11.81 -17.12 -29.90
C GLY A 353 -12.39 -15.88 -29.21
N GLY A 354 -11.57 -14.85 -29.00
CA GLY A 354 -12.00 -13.61 -28.32
C GLY A 354 -12.01 -13.73 -26.81
N LEU A 355 -11.47 -14.81 -26.23
CA LEU A 355 -11.56 -15.12 -24.81
C LEU A 355 -10.79 -14.12 -23.94
N LEU A 356 -11.50 -13.52 -22.98
CA LEU A 356 -10.96 -12.63 -21.96
C LEU A 356 -10.60 -13.43 -20.69
N PRO A 357 -9.69 -12.95 -19.83
CA PRO A 357 -9.55 -13.52 -18.48
C PRO A 357 -10.88 -13.43 -17.70
N PRO A 358 -11.14 -14.30 -16.70
CA PRO A 358 -12.33 -14.17 -15.86
C PRO A 358 -12.37 -12.78 -15.20
N ILE A 359 -13.50 -12.08 -15.34
CA ILE A 359 -13.67 -10.71 -14.82
C ILE A 359 -14.67 -10.75 -13.67
N PRO A 360 -14.27 -10.35 -12.44
CA PRO A 360 -15.22 -10.13 -11.36
C PRO A 360 -16.30 -9.14 -11.78
N GLU A 361 -17.57 -9.44 -11.52
CA GLU A 361 -18.69 -8.59 -11.94
C GLU A 361 -18.62 -7.18 -11.36
N GLU A 362 -18.02 -7.02 -10.18
CA GLU A 362 -17.76 -5.73 -9.54
C GLU A 362 -16.74 -4.84 -10.29
N GLN A 363 -15.98 -5.42 -11.23
CA GLN A 363 -15.03 -4.71 -12.09
C GLN A 363 -15.62 -4.37 -13.46
N LEU A 364 -16.80 -4.91 -13.80
CA LEU A 364 -17.51 -4.55 -15.02
C LEU A 364 -18.22 -3.20 -14.81
N ASP A 365 -18.16 -2.32 -15.81
CA ASP A 365 -18.99 -1.11 -15.80
C ASP A 365 -20.48 -1.45 -16.01
N ASP A 366 -21.36 -0.50 -15.71
CA ASP A 366 -22.81 -0.67 -15.76
C ASP A 366 -23.33 -1.22 -17.11
N ARG A 367 -22.69 -0.85 -18.23
CA ARG A 367 -23.11 -1.31 -19.56
C ARG A 367 -22.76 -2.78 -19.75
N TYR A 368 -21.53 -3.18 -19.45
CA TYR A 368 -21.09 -4.57 -19.57
C TYR A 368 -21.85 -5.46 -18.57
N LEU A 369 -22.04 -4.99 -17.33
CA LEU A 369 -22.80 -5.71 -16.31
C LEU A 369 -24.25 -5.97 -16.77
N SER A 370 -24.94 -4.94 -17.28
CA SER A 370 -26.32 -5.07 -17.78
C SER A 370 -26.44 -6.08 -18.92
N ILE A 371 -25.43 -6.16 -19.80
CA ILE A 371 -25.39 -7.15 -20.89
C ILE A 371 -25.19 -8.55 -20.30
N VAL A 372 -24.19 -8.73 -19.45
CA VAL A 372 -23.86 -10.02 -18.83
C VAL A 372 -25.03 -10.57 -18.00
N GLU A 373 -25.77 -9.72 -17.29
CA GLU A 373 -26.95 -10.13 -16.52
C GLU A 373 -28.12 -10.57 -17.39
N ALA A 374 -28.19 -10.12 -18.63
CA ALA A 374 -29.25 -10.45 -19.58
C ALA A 374 -28.95 -11.70 -20.43
N LEU A 375 -27.71 -12.23 -20.38
CA LEU A 375 -27.28 -13.38 -21.17
C LEU A 375 -27.25 -14.66 -20.34
N GLU A 376 -27.63 -15.77 -20.95
CA GLU A 376 -27.31 -17.11 -20.48
C GLU A 376 -25.96 -17.61 -21.04
N PRO A 377 -25.25 -18.55 -20.37
CA PRO A 377 -24.01 -19.12 -20.91
C PRO A 377 -24.20 -19.71 -22.32
N GLY A 378 -23.33 -19.32 -23.23
CA GLY A 378 -23.38 -19.63 -24.67
C GLY A 378 -24.08 -18.55 -25.51
N GLU A 379 -24.87 -17.67 -24.90
CA GLU A 379 -25.52 -16.57 -25.61
C GLU A 379 -24.57 -15.39 -25.84
N TYR A 380 -24.88 -14.61 -26.87
CA TYR A 380 -24.15 -13.40 -27.23
C TYR A 380 -25.06 -12.19 -27.36
N SER A 381 -24.51 -11.02 -27.08
CA SER A 381 -25.20 -9.75 -27.11
C SER A 381 -25.56 -9.31 -28.53
N GLY A 382 -26.38 -8.27 -28.62
CA GLY A 382 -26.42 -7.43 -29.83
C GLY A 382 -25.13 -6.64 -30.02
N VAL A 383 -25.01 -5.94 -31.14
CA VAL A 383 -23.92 -4.99 -31.37
C VAL A 383 -24.12 -3.75 -30.50
N PHE A 384 -23.14 -3.41 -29.68
CA PHE A 384 -23.12 -2.18 -28.89
C PHE A 384 -21.79 -1.44 -29.08
N LEU A 385 -21.73 -0.17 -28.69
CA LEU A 385 -20.49 0.60 -28.70
C LEU A 385 -19.74 0.34 -27.38
N GLY A 386 -18.58 -0.31 -27.44
CA GLY A 386 -17.65 -0.46 -26.33
C GLY A 386 -16.63 0.68 -26.29
N LYS A 387 -15.59 0.54 -25.45
CA LYS A 387 -14.51 1.54 -25.32
C LYS A 387 -13.69 1.72 -26.60
N HIS A 388 -13.40 0.62 -27.29
CA HIS A 388 -12.46 0.59 -28.42
C HIS A 388 -13.14 0.53 -29.80
N GLY A 389 -14.46 0.34 -29.84
CA GLY A 389 -15.19 0.14 -31.09
C GLY A 389 -16.54 -0.54 -30.87
N TYR A 390 -17.12 -1.05 -31.95
CA TYR A 390 -18.35 -1.83 -31.87
C TYR A 390 -18.04 -3.24 -31.40
N GLN A 391 -18.81 -3.76 -30.45
CA GLN A 391 -18.55 -5.05 -29.81
C GLN A 391 -19.76 -5.97 -29.82
N ILE A 392 -19.48 -7.27 -29.82
CA ILE A 392 -20.41 -8.35 -29.51
C ILE A 392 -19.75 -9.17 -28.39
N LEU A 393 -20.44 -9.35 -27.28
CA LEU A 393 -19.97 -10.18 -26.16
C LEU A 393 -20.68 -11.53 -26.19
N ARG A 394 -19.95 -12.61 -25.92
CA ARG A 394 -20.51 -13.93 -25.60
C ARG A 394 -20.21 -14.25 -24.14
N LEU A 395 -21.22 -14.67 -23.40
CA LEU A 395 -21.05 -15.19 -22.05
C LEU A 395 -20.62 -16.65 -22.16
N GLU A 396 -19.41 -17.01 -21.74
CA GLU A 396 -18.94 -18.40 -21.75
C GLU A 396 -19.43 -19.15 -20.51
N SER A 397 -19.25 -18.52 -19.35
CA SER A 397 -19.70 -19.02 -18.06
C SER A 397 -19.84 -17.89 -17.06
N ARG A 398 -20.63 -18.13 -16.02
CA ARG A 398 -20.80 -17.22 -14.88
C ARG A 398 -20.61 -18.02 -13.60
N ASP A 399 -19.57 -17.67 -12.86
CA ASP A 399 -19.30 -18.28 -11.58
C ASP A 399 -20.17 -17.62 -10.51
N ALA A 400 -20.94 -18.44 -9.79
CA ALA A 400 -21.64 -17.99 -8.60
C ALA A 400 -20.63 -17.62 -7.50
N SER A 401 -21.03 -16.69 -6.62
CA SER A 401 -20.24 -16.45 -5.42
C SER A 401 -20.21 -17.71 -4.56
N ARG A 402 -19.01 -18.14 -4.19
CA ARG A 402 -18.75 -19.33 -3.39
C ARG A 402 -17.58 -19.06 -2.45
N ALA A 403 -17.47 -19.80 -1.36
CA ALA A 403 -16.22 -19.81 -0.61
C ALA A 403 -15.07 -20.29 -1.51
N PHE A 404 -13.87 -19.76 -1.28
CA PHE A 404 -12.66 -20.35 -1.87
C PHE A 404 -12.50 -21.79 -1.39
N ALA A 405 -12.08 -22.67 -2.30
CA ALA A 405 -11.76 -24.06 -2.01
C ALA A 405 -10.46 -24.14 -1.20
N PHE A 406 -10.28 -25.24 -0.46
CA PHE A 406 -9.10 -25.45 0.37
C PHE A 406 -7.78 -25.17 -0.37
N ASP A 407 -7.60 -25.73 -1.56
CA ASP A 407 -6.37 -25.58 -2.34
C ASP A 407 -6.13 -24.13 -2.81
N GLU A 408 -7.19 -23.32 -2.95
CA GLU A 408 -7.08 -21.90 -3.34
C GLU A 408 -6.59 -21.01 -2.19
N VAL A 409 -6.77 -21.43 -0.93
CA VAL A 409 -6.45 -20.63 0.26
C VAL A 409 -5.50 -21.32 1.24
N ALA A 410 -5.01 -22.52 0.95
CA ALA A 410 -4.24 -23.34 1.89
C ALA A 410 -3.02 -22.59 2.47
N ASP A 411 -2.21 -21.94 1.63
CA ASP A 411 -1.00 -21.22 2.07
C ASP A 411 -1.33 -20.01 2.94
N GLN A 412 -2.37 -19.27 2.56
CA GLN A 412 -2.86 -18.13 3.34
C GLN A 412 -3.40 -18.60 4.70
N LEU A 413 -4.24 -19.65 4.70
CA LEU A 413 -4.80 -20.22 5.94
C LEU A 413 -3.70 -20.78 6.84
N ARG A 414 -2.65 -21.40 6.29
CA ARG A 414 -1.52 -21.90 7.09
C ARG A 414 -0.82 -20.75 7.79
N THR A 415 -0.53 -19.67 7.07
CA THR A 415 0.11 -18.48 7.63
C THR A 415 -0.74 -17.86 8.74
N GLN A 416 -2.06 -17.72 8.49
CA GLN A 416 -2.99 -17.20 9.50
C GLN A 416 -3.09 -18.11 10.72
N LEU A 417 -3.15 -19.43 10.54
CA LEU A 417 -3.27 -20.39 11.63
C LEU A 417 -1.98 -20.45 12.47
N ILE A 418 -0.80 -20.41 11.85
CA ILE A 418 0.49 -20.30 12.55
C ILE A 418 0.50 -19.03 13.41
N ALA A 419 0.12 -17.88 12.85
CA ALA A 419 0.07 -16.63 13.59
C ALA A 419 -0.91 -16.70 14.78
N ARG A 420 -2.10 -17.27 14.58
CA ARG A 420 -3.08 -17.49 15.67
C ARG A 420 -2.55 -18.40 16.76
N LYS A 421 -1.97 -19.55 16.40
CA LYS A 421 -1.37 -20.49 17.37
C LYS A 421 -0.24 -19.83 18.15
N ARG A 422 0.63 -19.09 17.48
CA ARG A 422 1.73 -18.34 18.10
C ARG A 422 1.21 -17.32 19.10
N ASN A 423 0.24 -16.50 18.71
CA ASN A 423 -0.35 -15.50 19.60
C ASN A 423 -1.02 -16.15 20.82
N GLN A 424 -1.77 -17.24 20.62
CA GLN A 424 -2.39 -17.97 21.72
C GLN A 424 -1.35 -18.59 22.66
N ALA A 425 -0.27 -19.16 22.13
CA ALA A 425 0.80 -19.73 22.92
C ALA A 425 1.50 -18.67 23.78
N ILE A 426 1.79 -17.49 23.21
CA ILE A 426 2.37 -16.36 23.95
C ILE A 426 1.44 -15.92 25.08
N GLN A 427 0.14 -15.74 24.79
CA GLN A 427 -0.83 -15.29 25.79
C GLN A 427 -1.01 -16.31 26.93
N ASN A 428 -1.09 -17.60 26.60
CA ASN A 428 -1.11 -18.66 27.60
C ASN A 428 0.16 -18.65 28.46
N TYR A 429 1.32 -18.43 27.84
CA TYR A 429 2.60 -18.39 28.53
C TYR A 429 2.73 -17.16 29.44
N LEU A 430 2.30 -15.98 29.00
CA LEU A 430 2.24 -14.78 29.82
C LEU A 430 1.36 -15.00 31.06
N GLY A 431 0.19 -15.61 30.89
CA GLY A 431 -0.69 -15.96 32.01
C GLY A 431 -0.07 -16.96 32.99
N GLN A 432 0.79 -17.87 32.52
CA GLN A 432 1.58 -18.75 33.40
C GLN A 432 2.66 -17.94 34.16
N LEU A 433 3.40 -17.08 33.46
CA LEU A 433 4.42 -16.23 34.09
C LEU A 433 3.83 -15.30 35.15
N GLU A 434 2.63 -14.75 34.94
CA GLU A 434 1.94 -13.94 35.96
C GLU A 434 1.63 -14.71 37.26
N GLN A 435 1.52 -16.04 37.20
CA GLN A 435 1.31 -16.88 38.38
C GLN A 435 2.63 -17.32 39.03
N GLU A 436 3.70 -17.42 38.24
CA GLU A 436 5.03 -17.86 38.69
C GLU A 436 5.88 -16.71 39.25
N LEU A 437 5.70 -15.49 38.73
CA LEU A 437 6.48 -14.29 39.06
C LEU A 437 5.66 -13.33 39.92
N LEU A 438 6.33 -12.58 40.78
CA LEU A 438 5.67 -11.61 41.66
C LEU A 438 5.32 -10.34 40.88
N VAL A 439 4.05 -10.20 40.48
CA VAL A 439 3.55 -9.00 39.80
C VAL A 439 2.83 -8.08 40.79
N THR A 440 3.34 -6.85 40.96
CA THR A 440 2.65 -5.80 41.73
C THR A 440 2.18 -4.70 40.79
N ARG A 441 0.91 -4.29 40.90
CA ARG A 441 0.33 -3.18 40.14
C ARG A 441 0.01 -2.02 41.07
N VAL A 442 0.53 -0.84 40.75
CA VAL A 442 0.26 0.39 41.51
C VAL A 442 -0.85 1.17 40.80
N PRO A 443 -1.82 1.75 41.54
CA PRO A 443 -2.81 2.65 40.95
C PRO A 443 -2.14 3.82 40.21
N LEU A 444 -2.61 4.09 38.99
CA LEU A 444 -2.11 5.22 38.22
C LEU A 444 -2.51 6.55 38.89
N PRO A 445 -1.63 7.56 38.91
CA PRO A 445 -1.97 8.88 39.42
C PRO A 445 -3.09 9.53 38.58
N PRO A 446 -3.81 10.52 39.14
CA PRO A 446 -4.76 11.32 38.37
C PRO A 446 -4.09 11.98 37.17
N LEU A 447 -4.76 12.05 36.00
CA LEU A 447 -4.20 12.61 34.76
C LEU A 447 -3.65 14.02 34.93
N GLU A 448 -4.27 14.82 35.80
CA GLU A 448 -3.89 16.20 36.09
C GLU A 448 -2.52 16.31 36.77
N GLN A 449 -2.03 15.20 37.33
CA GLN A 449 -0.71 15.12 37.97
C GLN A 449 0.35 14.55 37.01
N ILE A 450 -0.04 14.02 35.85
CA ILE A 450 0.85 13.39 34.88
C ILE A 450 1.36 14.44 33.89
N ALA A 451 2.62 14.82 34.05
CA ALA A 451 3.30 15.72 33.12
C ALA A 451 3.27 15.16 31.70
N GLY A 452 2.93 16.01 30.72
CA GLY A 452 2.84 15.63 29.30
C GLY A 452 1.50 15.02 28.86
N LEU A 453 0.54 14.81 29.77
CA LEU A 453 -0.85 14.43 29.47
C LEU A 453 -1.89 15.38 30.08
N SER A 454 -1.46 16.35 30.90
CA SER A 454 -2.35 17.30 31.55
C SER A 454 -3.07 18.21 30.53
N PRO A 455 -4.38 18.48 30.68
CA PRO A 455 -5.10 19.38 29.79
C PRO A 455 -4.59 20.82 29.96
N GLY A 456 -3.72 21.28 29.05
CA GLY A 456 -3.23 22.66 29.01
C GLY A 456 -1.72 22.86 28.99
N GLY A 457 -0.93 21.80 28.85
CA GLY A 457 0.54 21.84 28.70
C GLY A 457 1.00 21.68 27.25
#